data_AF-A0A928CKP2-F1
#
_entry.id   AF-A0A928CKP2-F1
#
_cell.length_a   1.000
_cell.length_b   1.000
_cell.length_c   1.000
_cell.angle_alpha   90.00
_cell.angle_beta   90.00
_cell.angle_gamma   90.00
#
_symmetry.space_group_name_H-M   'P 1'
#
loop_
_entity.id
_entity.type
_entity.pdbx_description
1 polymer ?
#
loop_
_entity_poly.entity_id
_entity_poly.type
_entity_poly.pdbx_seq_one_letter_code
_entity_poly.pdbx_strand_id
1 'polypeptide(L)'
;MKKLMIGLAFACAAIFSLRADDGAGCGVWFDVPKNISGKSIDGIGIGLPVIANQSTEGASLALCGNNVQKMEGFQFALFGFNYARSLEGAQIAFVNMCRAQHGEFALQWGFFNQSGENGIQVGVLNHGKNNASFQLGLININKNGLLPVMIFVNFGRNLFD
;
A
#
# COMPACT_ATOMS: atom_id res chain seq x y z
N MET A 1 1.05 -21.23 -26.00
CA MET A 1 1.20 -20.15 -25.01
C MET A 1 0.03 -19.18 -24.99
N LYS A 2 -0.34 -18.51 -26.10
CA LYS A 2 -1.49 -17.57 -26.14
C LYS A 2 -2.84 -18.18 -25.71
N LYS A 3 -3.15 -19.41 -26.14
CA LYS A 3 -4.38 -20.13 -25.77
C LYS A 3 -4.42 -20.54 -24.29
N LEU A 4 -3.25 -20.79 -23.69
CA LEU A 4 -3.11 -21.10 -22.26
C LEU A 4 -3.30 -19.85 -21.41
N MET A 5 -2.79 -18.70 -21.86
CA MET A 5 -2.99 -17.40 -21.19
C MET A 5 -4.43 -16.93 -21.26
N ILE A 6 -5.11 -17.12 -22.40
CA ILE A 6 -6.54 -16.82 -22.54
C ILE A 6 -7.36 -17.78 -21.67
N GLY A 7 -7.02 -19.07 -21.67
CA GLY A 7 -7.65 -20.06 -20.78
C GLY A 7 -7.48 -19.74 -19.30
N LEU A 8 -6.29 -19.26 -18.89
CA LEU A 8 -6.02 -18.82 -17.52
C LEU A 8 -6.77 -17.53 -17.17
N ALA A 9 -6.86 -16.57 -18.10
CA ALA A 9 -7.64 -15.35 -17.90
C ALA A 9 -9.14 -15.64 -17.73
N PHE A 10 -9.69 -16.59 -18.51
CA PHE A 10 -11.07 -17.04 -18.35
C PHE A 10 -11.28 -17.91 -17.11
N ALA A 11 -10.31 -18.75 -16.73
CA ALA A 11 -10.38 -19.54 -15.50
C ALA A 11 -10.30 -18.65 -14.25
N CYS A 12 -9.46 -17.61 -14.27
CA CYS A 12 -9.46 -16.56 -13.26
C CYS A 12 -10.83 -15.87 -13.22
N ALA A 13 -11.33 -15.34 -14.34
CA ALA A 13 -12.64 -14.68 -14.38
C ALA A 13 -13.81 -15.58 -13.88
N ALA A 14 -13.74 -16.89 -14.12
CA ALA A 14 -14.72 -17.86 -13.64
C ALA A 14 -14.60 -18.15 -12.13
N ILE A 15 -13.38 -18.23 -11.58
CA ILE A 15 -13.14 -18.37 -10.13
C ILE A 15 -13.53 -17.07 -9.39
N PHE A 16 -13.49 -15.92 -10.06
CA PHE A 16 -13.74 -14.59 -9.49
C PHE A 16 -15.19 -14.07 -9.64
N SER A 17 -16.10 -14.89 -10.15
CA SER A 17 -17.55 -14.62 -10.11
C SER A 17 -18.19 -15.00 -8.76
N LEU A 18 -17.39 -15.45 -7.79
CA LEU A 18 -17.78 -15.62 -6.39
C LEU A 18 -18.01 -14.24 -5.76
N ARG A 19 -19.23 -14.04 -5.27
CA ARG A 19 -19.80 -12.79 -4.76
C ARG A 19 -18.83 -12.02 -3.84
N ALA A 20 -18.60 -10.76 -4.18
CA ALA A 20 -17.95 -9.75 -3.32
C ALA A 20 -18.89 -9.22 -2.23
N ASP A 21 -19.59 -10.13 -1.53
CA ASP A 21 -20.49 -9.75 -0.42
C ASP A 21 -19.92 -10.09 0.96
N ASP A 22 -18.99 -11.05 1.11
CA ASP A 22 -18.31 -11.29 2.39
C ASP A 22 -16.86 -11.75 2.13
N GLY A 23 -15.85 -10.91 2.42
CA GLY A 23 -14.47 -11.38 2.58
C GLY A 23 -13.48 -11.23 1.41
N ALA A 24 -13.92 -11.03 0.16
CA ALA A 24 -12.99 -11.03 -0.99
C ALA A 24 -13.38 -10.11 -2.15
N GLY A 25 -12.40 -9.38 -2.69
CA GLY A 25 -12.55 -8.52 -3.87
C GLY A 25 -11.48 -8.79 -4.94
N CYS A 26 -11.82 -8.62 -6.22
CA CYS A 26 -10.90 -8.91 -7.33
C CYS A 26 -10.91 -7.82 -8.43
N GLY A 27 -9.87 -6.99 -8.49
CA GLY A 27 -9.68 -5.99 -9.54
C GLY A 27 -8.83 -6.52 -10.69
N VAL A 28 -9.22 -6.27 -11.94
CA VAL A 28 -8.38 -6.52 -13.13
C VAL A 28 -7.74 -5.21 -13.60
N TRP A 29 -8.43 -4.08 -13.44
CA TRP A 29 -7.88 -2.77 -13.77
C TRP A 29 -8.46 -1.73 -12.81
N PHE A 30 -8.04 -0.48 -12.95
CA PHE A 30 -8.74 0.63 -12.28
C PHE A 30 -10.23 0.55 -12.62
N ASP A 31 -11.07 0.46 -11.58
CA ASP A 31 -12.52 0.44 -11.74
C ASP A 31 -13.04 -0.69 -12.65
N VAL A 32 -12.32 -1.82 -12.72
CA VAL A 32 -12.73 -3.01 -13.46
C VAL A 32 -12.62 -4.24 -12.57
N PRO A 33 -13.75 -4.94 -12.31
CA PRO A 33 -15.13 -4.55 -12.63
C PRO A 33 -15.57 -3.26 -11.90
N LYS A 34 -16.50 -2.51 -12.51
CA LYS A 34 -17.03 -1.22 -12.00
C LYS A 34 -17.61 -1.25 -10.58
N ASN A 35 -17.80 -2.46 -10.04
CA ASN A 35 -18.38 -2.69 -8.73
C ASN A 35 -17.35 -2.71 -7.59
N ILE A 36 -16.07 -2.46 -7.85
CA ILE A 36 -14.99 -2.50 -6.84
C ILE A 36 -14.45 -1.11 -6.53
N SER A 37 -14.40 -0.22 -7.52
CA SER A 37 -14.17 1.20 -7.27
C SER A 37 -15.33 1.74 -6.45
N GLY A 38 -15.01 2.50 -5.39
CA GLY A 38 -16.07 3.03 -4.52
C GLY A 38 -16.49 2.10 -3.38
N LYS A 39 -16.12 0.81 -3.39
CA LYS A 39 -16.53 -0.14 -2.34
C LYS A 39 -15.47 -0.32 -1.25
N SER A 40 -15.93 -0.80 -0.11
CA SER A 40 -15.09 -1.35 0.95
C SER A 40 -14.90 -2.84 0.72
N ILE A 41 -13.68 -3.33 0.89
CA ILE A 41 -13.32 -4.74 0.92
C ILE A 41 -13.00 -5.06 2.37
N ASP A 42 -13.81 -5.90 3.00
CA ASP A 42 -13.44 -6.57 4.24
C ASP A 42 -12.87 -7.94 3.84
N GLY A 43 -11.59 -8.20 4.13
CA GLY A 43 -10.83 -9.39 3.75
C GLY A 43 -9.77 -9.15 2.67
N ILE A 44 -9.74 -9.98 1.61
CA ILE A 44 -8.62 -10.03 0.64
C ILE A 44 -9.00 -9.46 -0.73
N GLY A 45 -8.32 -8.40 -1.15
CA GLY A 45 -8.33 -7.83 -2.49
C GLY A 45 -7.20 -8.38 -3.37
N ILE A 46 -7.49 -8.81 -4.60
CA ILE A 46 -6.48 -9.22 -5.59
C ILE A 46 -6.56 -8.34 -6.85
N GLY A 47 -5.45 -7.75 -7.26
CA GLY A 47 -5.30 -6.85 -8.41
C GLY A 47 -4.46 -7.44 -9.55
N LEU A 48 -5.05 -7.67 -10.72
CA LEU A 48 -4.40 -8.22 -11.92
C LEU A 48 -4.51 -7.28 -13.14
N PRO A 49 -3.71 -6.19 -13.23
CA PRO A 49 -2.52 -5.94 -12.42
C PRO A 49 -2.71 -4.94 -11.28
N VAL A 50 -3.85 -4.25 -11.20
CA VAL A 50 -4.09 -3.17 -10.26
C VAL A 50 -5.46 -3.32 -9.62
N ILE A 51 -5.59 -2.89 -8.36
CA ILE A 51 -6.87 -2.73 -7.65
C ILE A 51 -7.00 -1.31 -7.11
N ALA A 52 -8.21 -0.77 -7.20
CA ALA A 52 -8.57 0.55 -6.68
C ALA A 52 -9.93 0.53 -6.00
N ASN A 53 -10.01 0.98 -4.75
CA ASN A 53 -11.21 0.92 -3.92
C ASN A 53 -11.18 1.97 -2.80
N GLN A 54 -12.29 2.13 -2.06
CA GLN A 54 -12.41 3.16 -1.02
C GLN A 54 -11.76 2.70 0.28
N SER A 55 -12.13 1.53 0.77
CA SER A 55 -11.56 0.98 2.01
C SER A 55 -11.15 -0.46 1.79
N THR A 56 -10.04 -0.88 2.40
CA THR A 56 -9.73 -2.29 2.59
C THR A 56 -9.40 -2.49 4.05
N GLU A 57 -10.15 -3.37 4.70
CA GLU A 57 -9.81 -3.95 5.99
C GLU A 57 -9.35 -5.39 5.72
N GLY A 58 -8.08 -5.71 5.96
CA GLY A 58 -7.49 -7.00 5.61
C GLY A 58 -6.26 -6.86 4.70
N ALA A 59 -6.27 -7.47 3.51
CA ALA A 59 -5.12 -7.49 2.60
C ALA A 59 -5.47 -7.02 1.19
N SER A 60 -4.59 -6.26 0.55
CA SER A 60 -4.70 -5.87 -0.85
C SER A 60 -3.43 -6.23 -1.61
N LEU A 61 -3.54 -7.19 -2.53
CA LEU A 61 -2.41 -7.80 -3.23
C LEU A 61 -2.53 -7.50 -4.73
N ALA A 62 -1.53 -6.89 -5.33
CA ALA A 62 -1.55 -6.56 -6.74
C ALA A 62 -0.22 -6.86 -7.44
N LEU A 63 -0.26 -7.05 -8.76
CA LEU A 63 0.97 -7.21 -9.54
C LEU A 63 1.70 -5.88 -9.71
N CYS A 64 0.99 -4.80 -10.04
CA CYS A 64 1.59 -3.51 -10.35
C CYS A 64 1.19 -2.41 -9.36
N GLY A 65 0.02 -2.47 -8.73
CA GLY A 65 -0.27 -1.49 -7.70
C GLY A 65 -1.63 -1.54 -7.02
N ASN A 66 -1.68 -0.90 -5.86
CA ASN A 66 -2.88 -0.73 -5.05
C ASN A 66 -3.17 0.77 -4.90
N ASN A 67 -4.43 1.17 -5.08
CA ASN A 67 -4.90 2.53 -4.80
C ASN A 67 -6.13 2.47 -3.90
N VAL A 68 -5.91 2.49 -2.59
CA VAL A 68 -6.96 2.33 -1.59
C VAL A 68 -7.05 3.58 -0.75
N GLN A 69 -8.20 4.24 -0.64
CA GLN A 69 -8.26 5.49 0.14
C GLN A 69 -7.97 5.24 1.63
N LYS A 70 -8.63 4.26 2.25
CA LYS A 70 -8.41 3.86 3.64
C LYS A 70 -7.92 2.41 3.69
N MET A 71 -6.70 2.20 4.13
CA MET A 71 -6.12 0.87 4.27
C MET A 71 -5.93 0.53 5.75
N GLU A 72 -6.55 -0.56 6.17
CA GLU A 72 -6.37 -1.19 7.47
C GLU A 72 -5.88 -2.62 7.23
N GLY A 73 -4.62 -2.90 7.57
CA GLY A 73 -3.98 -4.20 7.35
C GLY A 73 -2.79 -4.14 6.38
N PHE A 74 -2.77 -4.98 5.34
CA PHE A 74 -1.57 -5.22 4.52
C PHE A 74 -1.75 -4.91 3.03
N GLN A 75 -0.87 -4.11 2.43
CA GLN A 75 -0.80 -3.85 0.99
C GLN A 75 0.49 -4.37 0.40
N PHE A 76 0.36 -5.10 -0.71
CA PHE A 76 1.50 -5.61 -1.46
C PHE A 76 1.34 -5.34 -2.95
N ALA A 77 2.38 -4.77 -3.56
CA ALA A 77 2.50 -4.68 -5.01
C ALA A 77 3.85 -5.25 -5.47
N LEU A 78 3.81 -6.25 -6.36
CA LEU A 78 5.02 -6.96 -6.77
C LEU A 78 5.99 -6.09 -7.61
N PHE A 79 5.47 -5.29 -8.55
CA PHE A 79 6.27 -4.56 -9.54
C PHE A 79 5.99 -3.05 -9.62
N GLY A 80 5.27 -2.47 -8.67
CA GLY A 80 4.99 -1.04 -8.75
C GLY A 80 4.75 -0.38 -7.41
N PHE A 81 3.53 0.09 -7.18
CA PHE A 81 3.27 1.07 -6.12
C PHE A 81 2.06 0.77 -5.25
N ASN A 82 2.15 1.16 -3.98
CA ASN A 82 1.02 1.26 -3.09
C ASN A 82 0.72 2.74 -2.85
N TYR A 83 -0.54 3.12 -3.01
CA TYR A 83 -1.04 4.42 -2.59
C TYR A 83 -2.18 4.24 -1.59
N ALA A 84 -2.06 4.94 -0.46
CA ALA A 84 -3.17 5.11 0.46
C ALA A 84 -3.33 6.56 0.93
N ARG A 85 -4.56 7.02 1.15
CA ARG A 85 -4.79 8.32 1.80
C ARG A 85 -4.62 8.18 3.31
N SER A 86 -5.18 7.12 3.89
CA SER A 86 -5.05 6.71 5.29
C SER A 86 -4.46 5.31 5.33
N LEU A 87 -3.42 5.10 6.14
CA LEU A 87 -2.82 3.79 6.38
C LEU A 87 -2.75 3.49 7.87
N GLU A 88 -3.25 2.32 8.25
CA GLU A 88 -3.02 1.63 9.51
C GLU A 88 -2.60 0.19 9.15
N GLY A 89 -1.34 -0.17 9.41
CA GLY A 89 -0.77 -1.45 8.97
C GLY A 89 0.46 -1.30 8.06
N ALA A 90 0.62 -2.15 7.04
CA ALA A 90 1.88 -2.25 6.28
C ALA A 90 1.69 -2.13 4.76
N GLN A 91 2.61 -1.43 4.10
CA GLN A 91 2.71 -1.34 2.65
C GLN A 91 4.08 -1.86 2.18
N ILE A 92 4.07 -2.81 1.23
CA ILE A 92 5.27 -3.36 0.61
C ILE A 92 5.17 -3.25 -0.91
N ALA A 93 6.08 -2.48 -1.52
CA ALA A 93 6.14 -2.27 -2.97
C ALA A 93 7.48 -1.63 -3.35
N PHE A 94 7.75 -1.40 -4.64
CA PHE A 94 8.88 -0.53 -5.02
C PHE A 94 8.65 0.91 -4.54
N VAL A 95 7.41 1.39 -4.63
CA VAL A 95 7.03 2.74 -4.22
C VAL A 95 5.84 2.69 -3.28
N ASN A 96 6.00 3.19 -2.06
CA ASN A 96 4.88 3.33 -1.12
C ASN A 96 4.59 4.81 -0.87
N MET A 97 3.32 5.19 -0.96
CA MET A 97 2.86 6.54 -0.73
C MET A 97 1.65 6.51 0.20
N CYS A 98 1.75 7.27 1.29
CA CYS A 98 0.67 7.48 2.23
C CYS A 98 0.53 8.96 2.55
N ARG A 99 -0.72 9.48 2.63
CA ARG A 99 -0.95 10.88 3.00
C ARG A 99 -1.03 11.10 4.50
N ALA A 100 -1.70 10.20 5.22
CA ALA A 100 -1.85 10.25 6.67
C ALA A 100 -1.76 8.82 7.22
N GLN A 101 -0.97 8.64 8.27
CA GLN A 101 -0.90 7.36 8.95
C GLN A 101 -1.66 7.50 10.27
N HIS A 102 -2.62 6.60 10.47
CA HIS A 102 -3.48 6.55 11.64
C HIS A 102 -3.26 5.21 12.35
N GLY A 103 -3.57 5.17 13.64
CA GLY A 103 -3.32 4.00 14.48
C GLY A 103 -1.90 3.93 15.03
N GLU A 104 -1.65 2.87 15.79
CA GLU A 104 -0.39 2.69 16.53
C GLU A 104 0.76 2.21 15.63
N PHE A 105 0.43 1.60 14.49
CA PHE A 105 1.41 0.97 13.61
C PHE A 105 1.16 1.29 12.14
N ALA A 106 2.18 1.86 11.50
CA ALA A 106 2.22 2.07 10.06
C ALA A 106 3.63 1.78 9.51
N LEU A 107 3.78 0.74 8.69
CA LEU A 107 5.06 0.32 8.10
C LEU A 107 5.04 0.52 6.58
N GLN A 108 6.12 1.05 6.03
CA GLN A 108 6.34 1.12 4.59
C GLN A 108 7.71 0.51 4.26
N TRP A 109 7.73 -0.53 3.44
CA TRP A 109 8.96 -1.15 2.96
C TRP A 109 9.01 -1.11 1.43
N GLY A 110 10.04 -0.47 0.87
CA GLY A 110 10.18 -0.33 -0.57
C GLY A 110 11.46 0.36 -1.00
N PHE A 111 11.59 0.62 -2.29
CA PHE A 111 12.71 1.42 -2.79
C PHE A 111 12.53 2.89 -2.43
N PHE A 112 11.31 3.41 -2.60
CA PHE A 112 10.91 4.75 -2.20
C PHE A 112 9.69 4.71 -1.28
N ASN A 113 9.77 5.39 -0.14
CA ASN A 113 8.64 5.54 0.78
C ASN A 113 8.34 7.01 1.03
N GLN A 114 7.05 7.35 1.02
CA GLN A 114 6.56 8.66 1.39
C GLN A 114 5.39 8.52 2.36
N SER A 115 5.47 9.20 3.51
CA SER A 115 4.35 9.33 4.46
C SER A 115 4.13 10.77 4.90
N GLY A 116 2.91 11.05 5.36
CA GLY A 116 2.55 12.31 6.00
C GLY A 116 3.20 12.45 7.37
N GLU A 117 2.78 11.62 8.31
CA GLU A 117 3.09 11.69 9.74
C GLU A 117 3.30 10.28 10.28
N ASN A 118 4.10 10.14 11.35
CA ASN A 118 4.33 8.89 12.07
C ASN A 118 4.88 7.76 11.18
N GLY A 119 4.94 6.55 11.74
CA GLY A 119 5.26 5.33 11.01
C GLY A 119 6.75 5.00 10.84
N ILE A 120 6.98 3.79 10.37
CA ILE A 120 8.27 3.16 10.12
C ILE A 120 8.47 3.08 8.60
N GLN A 121 9.57 3.63 8.10
CA GLN A 121 9.93 3.54 6.69
C GLN A 121 11.26 2.81 6.51
N VAL A 122 11.28 1.79 5.66
CA VAL A 122 12.49 1.03 5.32
C VAL A 122 12.65 1.04 3.82
N GLY A 123 13.77 1.57 3.32
CA GLY A 123 13.96 1.68 1.88
C GLY A 123 15.26 2.32 1.44
N VAL A 124 15.40 2.61 0.15
CA VAL A 124 16.57 3.35 -0.36
C VAL A 124 16.39 4.84 -0.08
N LEU A 125 15.21 5.37 -0.38
CA LEU A 125 14.84 6.76 -0.15
C LEU A 125 13.55 6.84 0.66
N ASN A 126 13.62 7.49 1.81
CA ASN A 126 12.50 7.67 2.74
C ASN A 126 12.17 9.16 2.87
N HIS A 127 10.89 9.53 2.82
CA HIS A 127 10.42 10.92 2.95
C HIS A 127 9.20 11.02 3.86
N GLY A 128 9.42 11.49 5.09
CA GLY A 128 8.38 11.88 6.04
C GLY A 128 8.14 13.39 5.99
N LYS A 129 6.89 13.82 5.72
CA LYS A 129 6.56 15.25 5.62
C LYS A 129 6.51 15.96 6.97
N ASN A 130 5.92 15.31 7.98
CA ASN A 130 5.52 15.94 9.23
C ASN A 130 5.97 15.14 10.47
N ASN A 131 7.11 14.43 10.39
CA ASN A 131 7.74 13.63 11.46
C ASN A 131 7.43 12.12 11.40
N ALA A 132 8.20 11.37 10.60
CA ALA A 132 8.18 9.91 10.64
C ALA A 132 8.83 9.40 11.95
N SER A 133 8.32 8.30 12.52
CA SER A 133 8.83 7.76 13.79
C SER A 133 10.23 7.16 13.61
N PHE A 134 10.43 6.33 12.59
CA PHE A 134 11.73 5.73 12.29
C PHE A 134 11.91 5.58 10.79
N GLN A 135 13.13 5.83 10.32
CA GLN A 135 13.51 5.63 8.92
C GLN A 135 14.85 4.90 8.85
N LEU A 136 14.89 3.83 8.06
CA LEU A 136 16.10 3.10 7.70
C LEU A 136 16.26 3.13 6.18
N GLY A 137 17.33 3.75 5.70
CA GLY A 137 17.59 3.83 4.27
C GLY A 137 18.81 4.63 3.89
N LEU A 138 19.22 4.57 2.63
CA LEU A 138 20.41 5.28 2.15
C LEU A 138 20.24 6.79 2.35
N ILE A 139 19.06 7.32 2.06
CA ILE A 139 18.69 8.72 2.28
C ILE A 139 17.35 8.80 3.00
N ASN A 140 17.31 9.50 4.12
CA ASN A 140 16.14 9.66 4.97
C ASN A 140 15.85 11.15 5.17
N ILE A 141 14.73 11.61 4.60
CA ILE A 141 14.24 12.98 4.75
C ILE A 141 13.10 12.96 5.77
N ASN A 142 13.30 13.64 6.89
CA ASN A 142 12.32 13.78 7.95
C ASN A 142 12.26 15.24 8.41
N LYS A 143 11.46 16.08 7.74
CA LYS A 143 11.53 17.55 7.88
C LYS A 143 11.41 18.05 9.33
N ASN A 144 10.56 17.38 10.12
CA ASN A 144 10.31 17.69 11.52
C ASN A 144 10.90 16.63 12.48
N GLY A 145 11.79 15.77 11.97
CA GLY A 145 12.50 14.75 12.74
C GLY A 145 13.55 15.31 13.69
N LEU A 146 14.33 14.38 14.27
CA LEU A 146 15.53 14.73 15.03
C LEU A 146 16.48 15.56 14.15
N LEU A 147 16.69 15.12 12.91
CA LEU A 147 17.41 15.85 11.87
C LEU A 147 16.62 15.86 10.55
N PRO A 148 16.59 16.99 9.80
CA PRO A 148 15.82 17.10 8.56
C PRO A 148 16.20 16.08 7.48
N VAL A 149 17.48 15.74 7.38
CA VAL A 149 18.02 14.76 6.43
C VAL A 149 19.14 13.95 7.10
N MET A 150 19.14 12.64 6.93
CA MET A 150 20.17 11.72 7.44
C MET A 150 20.44 10.57 6.47
N ILE A 151 21.66 10.03 6.52
CA ILE A 151 22.03 8.79 5.85
C ILE A 151 21.89 7.60 6.79
N PHE A 152 21.56 6.44 6.24
CA PHE A 152 21.33 5.16 6.94
C PHE A 152 20.15 5.16 7.91
N VAL A 153 20.12 6.03 8.92
CA VAL A 153 19.08 6.01 9.96
C VAL A 153 18.61 7.43 10.27
N ASN A 154 17.29 7.60 10.47
CA ASN A 154 16.71 8.82 11.02
C ASN A 154 15.60 8.48 12.02
N PHE A 155 15.39 9.36 12.99
CA PHE A 155 14.41 9.20 14.06
C PHE A 155 13.46 10.39 14.10
N GLY A 156 12.23 10.11 14.51
CA GLY A 156 11.27 11.16 14.82
C GLY A 156 11.63 11.87 16.12
N ARG A 157 11.37 13.17 16.19
CA ARG A 157 11.59 13.96 17.42
C ARG A 157 10.76 13.45 18.61
N ASN A 158 9.53 13.01 18.33
CA ASN A 158 8.55 12.48 19.31
C ASN A 158 9.07 11.32 20.17
N LEU A 159 10.15 10.65 19.76
CA LEU A 159 10.74 9.54 20.51
C LEU A 159 11.57 9.99 21.72
N PHE A 160 11.89 11.28 21.81
CA PHE A 160 12.79 11.85 22.82
C PHE A 160 12.12 12.93 23.69
N ASP A 161 10.84 13.21 23.43
CA ASP A 161 9.98 14.13 24.20
C ASP A 161 9.10 13.32 25.17
#